data_AF-A0A1Y0VYC8-F1
#
_entry.id   AF-A0A1Y0VYC8-F1
#
_cell.length_a   1.000
_cell.length_b   1.000
_cell.length_c   1.000
_cell.angle_alpha   90.00
_cell.angle_beta   90.00
_cell.angle_gamma   90.00
#
_symmetry.space_group_name_H-M   'P 1'
#
loop_
_entity.id
_entity.type
_entity.pdbx_description
1 polymer ?
#
loop_
_entity_poly.entity_id
_entity_poly.type
_entity_poly.pdbx_seq_one_letter_code
_entity_poly.pdbx_strand_id
1 'polypeptide(L)' 'MKPCLEAIVEQDVLVLKQIKDHALKGNWRGYREFHPARYGNYGKNYDNWIVIYQLDHDELILLLVATGSHEILNQ' A
#
# COMPACT_ATOMS: atom_id res chain seq x y z
N MET A 1 -11.18 0.19 0.25
CA MET A 1 -9.99 0.32 -0.60
C MET A 1 -9.96 1.63 -1.39
N LYS A 2 -11.06 2.02 -2.05
CA LYS A 2 -11.11 3.18 -2.97
C LYS A 2 -10.43 4.48 -2.47
N PRO A 3 -10.68 4.98 -1.24
CA PRO A 3 -10.04 6.21 -0.77
C PRO A 3 -8.52 6.12 -0.64
N CYS A 4 -7.98 4.93 -0.34
CA CYS A 4 -6.54 4.72 -0.31
C CYS A 4 -5.94 4.84 -1.72
N LEU A 5 -6.64 4.34 -2.74
CA LEU A 5 -6.20 4.41 -4.13
C LEU A 5 -6.32 5.84 -4.68
N GLU A 6 -7.41 6.55 -4.36
CA GLU A 6 -7.58 7.96 -4.69
C GLU A 6 -6.43 8.80 -4.10
N ALA A 7 -6.10 8.59 -2.83
CA ALA A 7 -4.97 9.26 -2.19
C ALA A 7 -3.61 8.99 -2.86
N ILE A 8 -3.41 7.79 -3.43
CA ILE A 8 -2.20 7.47 -4.20
C ILE A 8 -2.16 8.26 -5.50
N VAL A 9 -3.26 8.27 -6.26
CA VAL A 9 -3.35 8.97 -7.55
C VAL A 9 -3.24 10.48 -7.36
N GLU A 10 -3.88 11.02 -6.34
CA GLU A 10 -3.92 12.46 -6.04
C GLU A 10 -2.70 12.95 -5.24
N GLN A 11 -1.83 12.03 -4.80
CA GLN A 11 -0.70 12.31 -3.91
C GLN A 11 -1.11 13.03 -2.61
N ASP A 12 -2.23 12.61 -2.00
CA ASP A 12 -2.69 13.14 -0.71
C ASP A 12 -1.75 12.70 0.42
N VAL A 13 -0.80 13.57 0.76
CA VAL A 13 0.23 13.31 1.76
C VAL A 13 -0.34 12.96 3.14
N LEU A 14 -1.50 13.50 3.52
CA LEU A 14 -2.09 13.23 4.83
C LEU A 14 -2.63 11.81 4.89
N VAL A 15 -3.36 11.39 3.86
CA VAL A 15 -3.89 10.02 3.78
C VAL A 15 -2.75 9.02 3.58
N LEU A 16 -1.77 9.31 2.71
CA LEU A 16 -0.59 8.45 2.50
C LEU A 16 0.15 8.19 3.81
N LYS A 17 0.37 9.24 4.61
CA LYS A 17 0.97 9.09 5.95
C LYS A 17 0.09 8.25 6.89
N GLN A 18 -1.23 8.45 6.86
CA GLN A 18 -2.17 7.69 7.68
C GLN A 18 -2.12 6.19 7.36
N ILE A 19 -2.11 5.82 6.07
CA ILE A 19 -2.06 4.44 5.63
C ILE A 19 -0.65 3.83 5.70
N LYS A 20 0.32 4.61 6.20
CA LYS A 20 1.74 4.28 6.29
C LYS A 20 2.34 3.89 4.94
N ASP A 21 1.98 4.62 3.89
CA ASP A 21 2.59 4.44 2.58
C ASP A 21 4.10 4.72 2.63
N HIS A 22 4.90 3.80 2.09
CA HIS A 22 6.35 4.00 1.94
C HIS A 22 6.95 3.20 0.80
N ALA A 23 8.09 3.68 0.31
CA ALA A 23 8.88 2.96 -0.69
C ALA A 23 9.49 1.68 -0.10
N LEU A 24 9.50 0.63 -0.91
CA LEU A 24 10.20 -0.62 -0.62
C LEU A 24 11.67 -0.52 -1.01
N LYS A 25 12.47 -1.46 -0.47
CA LYS A 25 13.93 -1.52 -0.63
C LYS A 25 14.36 -2.85 -1.26
N GLY A 26 15.65 -2.99 -1.57
CA GLY A 26 16.22 -4.22 -2.11
C GLY A 26 15.65 -4.57 -3.49
N ASN A 27 15.26 -5.83 -3.67
CA ASN A 27 14.68 -6.33 -4.93
C ASN A 27 13.34 -5.66 -5.30
N TRP A 28 12.68 -5.02 -4.32
CA TRP A 28 11.42 -4.31 -4.50
C TRP A 28 11.60 -2.80 -4.70
N ARG A 29 12.83 -2.34 -4.96
CA ARG A 29 13.09 -0.93 -5.25
C ARG A 29 12.27 -0.47 -6.47
N GLY A 30 11.58 0.65 -6.33
CA GLY A 30 10.65 1.17 -7.35
C GLY A 30 9.18 0.92 -7.00
N TYR A 31 8.91 -0.07 -6.14
CA TYR A 31 7.60 -0.29 -5.56
C TYR A 31 7.43 0.47 -4.24
N ARG A 32 6.17 0.65 -3.86
CA ARG A 32 5.71 1.19 -2.59
C ARG A 32 4.70 0.24 -1.97
N GLU A 33 4.50 0.32 -0.67
CA GLU A 33 3.47 -0.44 0.03
C GLU A 33 2.64 0.43 0.97
N PHE A 34 1.39 0.03 1.21
CA PHE A 34 0.53 0.64 2.22
C PHE A 34 -0.35 -0.38 2.96
N HIS A 35 -0.88 0.04 4.12
CA HIS A 35 -1.76 -0.78 4.96
C HIS A 35 -3.20 -0.25 4.97
N PRO A 36 -4.14 -0.87 4.22
CA PRO A 36 -5.52 -0.38 4.13
C PRO A 36 -6.24 -0.35 5.49
N ALA A 37 -5.89 -1.25 6.42
CA ALA A 37 -6.48 -1.29 7.76
C ALA A 37 -6.29 0.00 8.58
N ARG A 38 -5.32 0.84 8.22
CA ARG A 38 -5.03 2.10 8.92
C ARG A 38 -5.92 3.26 8.45
N TYR A 39 -6.69 3.07 7.38
CA TYR A 39 -7.59 4.09 6.86
C TYR A 39 -8.92 4.12 7.63
N GLY A 40 -9.14 5.16 8.42
CA GLY A 40 -10.41 5.45 9.11
C GLY A 40 -11.03 4.22 9.80
N ASN A 41 -12.18 3.78 9.29
CA ASN A 41 -12.97 2.66 9.82
C ASN A 41 -12.68 1.30 9.16
N TYR A 42 -11.66 1.19 8.30
CA TYR A 42 -11.34 -0.06 7.60
C TYR A 42 -10.86 -1.16 8.54
N GLY A 43 -9.97 -0.82 9.47
CA GLY A 43 -9.58 -1.64 10.62
C GLY A 43 -9.58 -3.15 10.34
N LYS A 44 -10.52 -3.86 10.99
CA LYS A 44 -10.61 -5.34 10.96
C LYS A 44 -10.86 -5.94 9.59
N ASN A 45 -11.51 -5.22 8.67
CA ASN A 45 -11.87 -5.76 7.36
C ASN A 45 -10.65 -5.96 6.43
N TYR A 46 -9.55 -5.26 6.73
CA TYR A 46 -8.31 -5.34 5.96
C TYR A 46 -7.10 -5.62 6.86
N ASP A 47 -7.35 -6.14 8.05
CA ASP A 47 -6.26 -6.46 8.98
C ASP A 47 -5.33 -7.49 8.34
N ASN A 48 -4.03 -7.30 8.52
CA ASN A 48 -2.97 -8.06 7.86
C ASN A 48 -2.88 -7.92 6.32
N TRP A 49 -3.60 -6.99 5.70
CA TRP A 49 -3.38 -6.69 4.28
C TRP A 49 -2.24 -5.69 4.11
N ILE A 50 -1.35 -5.99 3.17
CA ILE A 50 -0.41 -5.06 2.58
C ILE A 50 -0.73 -5.00 1.09
N VAL A 51 -0.79 -3.79 0.54
CA VAL A 51 -0.91 -3.59 -0.90
C VAL A 51 0.41 -3.03 -1.39
N ILE A 52 1.05 -3.73 -2.31
CA ILE A 52 2.24 -3.25 -3.00
C ILE A 52 1.81 -2.66 -4.33
N TYR A 53 2.37 -1.52 -4.69
CA TYR A 53 2.04 -0.85 -5.94
C TYR A 53 3.24 -0.15 -6.54
N GLN A 54 3.11 0.17 -7.82
CA GLN A 54 4.01 1.06 -8.54
C GLN A 54 3.17 2.01 -9.37
N LEU A 55 3.61 3.28 -9.44
CA LEU A 55 3.16 4.22 -10.45
C LEU A 55 4.18 4.17 -11.57
N ASP A 56 3.78 3.66 -12.73
CA ASP A 56 4.60 3.64 -13.93
C ASP A 56 3.96 4.54 -14.97
N HIS A 57 4.58 5.71 -15.19
CA HIS A 57 3.99 6.79 -15.98
C HIS A 57 2.61 7.19 -15.43
N ASP A 58 1.53 6.93 -16.19
CA ASP A 58 0.13 7.20 -15.82
C ASP A 58 -0.63 5.92 -15.41
N GLU A 59 0.06 4.78 -15.33
CA GLU A 59 -0.55 3.50 -14.95
C GLU A 59 -0.28 3.17 -13.48
N LEU A 60 -1.36 2.91 -12.75
CA LEU A 60 -1.30 2.36 -11.40
C LEU A 60 -1.29 0.83 -11.49
N ILE A 61 -0.12 0.24 -11.26
CA ILE A 61 0.05 -1.21 -11.17
C ILE A 61 -0.14 -1.62 -9.72
N LEU A 62 -1.19 -2.39 -9.45
CA LEU A 62 -1.48 -2.96 -8.13
C LEU A 62 -1.04 -4.42 -8.10
N LEU A 63 -0.05 -4.72 -7.26
CA LEU A 63 0.36 -6.08 -6.95
C LEU A 63 -0.16 -6.45 -5.56
N LEU A 64 -1.18 -7.31 -5.52
CA LEU A 64 -1.68 -7.83 -4.26
C LEU A 64 -0.71 -8.89 -3.72
N VAL A 65 0.16 -8.50 -2.79
CA VAL A 65 1.09 -9.44 -2.15
C VAL A 65 0.52 -9.88 -0.81
N ALA A 66 -0.14 -11.04 -0.87
CA ALA A 66 -0.56 -11.91 0.23
C ALA A 66 -1.58 -11.38 1.26
N THR A 67 -2.55 -12.24 1.59
CA THR A 67 -3.34 -12.20 2.82
C THR A 67 -2.72 -13.20 3.80
N GLY A 68 -1.81 -12.77 4.67
CA GLY A 68 -1.09 -13.65 5.59
C GLY A 68 0.04 -12.96 6.36
N SER A 69 0.87 -13.74 7.08
CA SER A 69 2.03 -13.24 7.82
C SER A 69 3.02 -12.51 6.89
N HIS A 70 3.39 -11.27 7.26
CA HIS A 70 4.24 -10.38 6.45
C HIS A 70 5.73 -10.77 6.44
N GLU A 71 6.10 -11.90 7.06
CA GLU A 71 7.48 -12.39 7.09
C GLU A 71 8.05 -12.69 5.69
N ILE A 72 7.19 -12.96 4.70
CA ILE A 72 7.59 -13.23 3.32
C ILE A 72 8.26 -12.03 2.62
N LEU A 73 8.01 -10.81 3.09
CA LEU A 73 8.59 -9.58 2.54
C LEU A 73 9.96 -9.21 3.14
N ASN A 74 10.40 -9.93 4.18
CA ASN A 74 11.67 -9.66 4.88
C ASN A 74 12.90 -10.32 4.20
N GLN A 75 12.84 -10.68 2.92
CA GLN A 75 13.92 -11.37 2.19
C GLN A 75 14.80 -10.42 1.38
#